data_AF-M3IWG1-F1
#
_entry.id   AF-M3IWG1-F1
#
_cell.length_a   1.000
_cell.length_b   1.000
_cell.length_c   1.000
_cell.angle_alpha   90.00
_cell.angle_beta   90.00
_cell.angle_gamma   90.00
#
_symmetry.space_group_name_H-M   'P 1'
#
loop_
_entity.id
_entity.type
_entity.pdbx_description
1 polymer ?
#
loop_
_entity_poly.entity_id
_entity_poly.type
_entity_poly.pdbx_seq_one_letter_code
_entity_poly.pdbx_strand_id
1 'polypeptide(L)'
;MGCKDILSVPLVLISTIFTHTNNNNNNNDNDGKCELIGTFSLMTQAILGLLCLSSLLIKRSYEYPVRRTWPVWIFDVSKQLIGALGVHIFNVILSMVKTAPDLVLKKIGNNNDDNDDDTQDPCDWYFLNIVLDCTIGVYILYLVFKAVNRVCKQYFHLTQIESGEYGPNPHKPSTKAFVKQLAVYFTSLMITKFLLYGLVECFEKQLLWITSHILLVWLNEYPDEFEIFIVMFIVPIIMNCLQLILIDNFIRNQLWINVNKRVIVEFPNFGDETASVQQREIDQARQELESGSKFIDDHINRDNAPIGNTQHNNYGSYNEV
;
A
#
# COMPACT_ATOMS: atom_id res chain seq x y z
N MET A 1 32.38 -8.70 -13.83
CA MET A 1 32.83 -7.82 -12.74
C MET A 1 31.87 -7.94 -11.56
N GLY A 2 32.44 -8.00 -10.36
CA GLY A 2 31.88 -8.33 -9.03
C GLY A 2 30.37 -8.25 -8.79
N CYS A 3 29.77 -9.40 -8.51
CA CYS A 3 28.45 -9.58 -7.90
C CYS A 3 28.58 -9.50 -6.37
N LYS A 4 29.00 -8.35 -5.83
CA LYS A 4 29.07 -8.11 -4.37
C LYS A 4 28.56 -6.72 -3.91
N ASP A 5 28.25 -5.81 -4.85
CA ASP A 5 27.87 -4.43 -4.49
C ASP A 5 26.36 -4.13 -4.59
N ILE A 6 25.52 -5.12 -4.91
CA ILE A 6 24.05 -4.93 -5.05
C ILE A 6 23.30 -5.23 -3.73
N LEU A 7 23.96 -5.85 -2.75
CA LEU A 7 23.33 -6.22 -1.46
C LEU A 7 23.53 -5.17 -0.35
N SER A 8 24.33 -4.12 -0.58
CA SER A 8 24.60 -3.04 0.41
C SER A 8 23.68 -1.82 0.25
N VAL A 9 23.02 -1.69 -0.89
CA VAL A 9 22.10 -0.57 -1.18
C VAL A 9 20.86 -0.55 -0.29
N PRO A 10 20.24 -1.68 0.14
CA PRO A 10 19.10 -1.63 1.05
C PRO A 10 19.45 -1.11 2.45
N LEU A 11 20.67 -1.36 2.93
CA LEU A 11 21.10 -1.00 4.30
C LEU A 11 21.57 0.46 4.41
N VAL A 12 22.21 0.99 3.36
CA VAL A 12 22.66 2.39 3.33
C VAL A 12 21.48 3.36 3.16
N LEU A 13 20.41 2.94 2.45
CA LEU A 13 19.18 3.73 2.37
C LEU A 13 18.45 3.80 3.72
N ILE A 14 18.39 2.70 4.49
CA ILE A 14 17.84 2.73 5.86
C ILE A 14 18.64 3.67 6.79
N SER A 15 19.96 3.77 6.58
CA SER A 15 20.82 4.69 7.33
C SER A 15 20.70 6.16 6.90
N THR A 16 20.28 6.46 5.68
CA THR A 16 20.07 7.83 5.17
C THR A 16 18.63 8.32 5.33
N ILE A 17 17.68 7.42 5.61
CA ILE A 17 16.27 7.69 5.91
C ILE A 17 16.07 8.46 7.25
N PHE A 18 17.10 8.58 8.09
CA PHE A 18 17.06 9.32 9.37
C PHE A 18 17.92 10.60 9.42
N THR A 19 18.62 10.94 8.35
CA THR A 19 19.44 12.15 8.32
C THR A 19 18.63 13.30 7.74
N HIS A 20 18.53 14.42 8.48
CA HIS A 20 17.90 15.70 8.16
C HIS A 20 16.42 15.84 8.59
N THR A 21 16.11 16.54 9.67
CA THR A 21 16.22 18.01 9.69
C THR A 21 16.58 18.52 11.09
N ASN A 22 17.68 19.28 11.18
CA ASN A 22 18.03 20.10 12.34
C ASN A 22 18.24 21.55 11.88
N ASN A 23 17.68 22.51 12.62
CA ASN A 23 18.27 23.82 12.96
C ASN A 23 17.22 24.62 13.76
N ASN A 24 17.36 24.71 15.08
CA ASN A 24 18.19 25.64 15.87
C ASN A 24 17.47 26.95 16.20
N ASN A 25 17.17 27.13 17.49
CA ASN A 25 17.43 28.40 18.17
C ASN A 25 17.89 28.12 19.61
N ASN A 26 19.04 28.69 19.94
CA ASN A 26 19.74 28.59 21.22
C ASN A 26 18.90 29.15 22.36
N ASN A 27 18.92 28.48 23.52
CA ASN A 27 19.42 29.05 24.77
C ASN A 27 19.64 27.94 25.81
N ASN A 28 20.55 28.24 26.72
CA ASN A 28 21.20 27.36 27.68
C ASN A 28 20.20 26.65 28.61
N ASP A 29 20.42 25.36 28.88
CA ASP A 29 20.72 24.82 30.20
C ASP A 29 20.87 23.29 30.13
N ASN A 30 21.77 22.76 30.97
CA ASN A 30 22.07 21.33 31.05
C ASN A 30 20.90 20.60 31.72
N ASP A 31 20.21 19.71 31.00
CA ASP A 31 19.69 18.42 31.49
C ASP A 31 19.08 17.61 30.32
N GLY A 32 19.44 16.32 30.25
CA GLY A 32 18.75 15.28 29.46
C GLY A 32 18.32 15.62 28.03
N LYS A 33 19.28 15.86 27.11
CA LYS A 33 18.96 16.06 25.69
C LYS A 33 18.29 14.81 25.09
N CYS A 34 16.99 14.96 24.89
CA CYS A 34 16.07 14.14 24.14
C CYS A 34 16.70 13.62 22.83
N GLU A 35 17.15 12.38 22.84
CA GLU A 35 17.64 11.68 21.66
C GLU A 35 16.41 11.22 20.86
N LEU A 36 15.78 12.16 20.15
CA LEU A 36 14.53 11.94 19.41
C LEU A 36 14.71 11.06 18.15
N ILE A 37 15.95 10.61 17.89
CA ILE A 37 16.30 9.44 17.08
C ILE A 37 17.26 8.59 17.92
N GLY A 38 16.79 8.12 19.07
CA GLY A 38 17.56 7.22 19.91
C GLY A 38 17.81 5.91 19.16
N THR A 39 18.97 5.29 19.41
CA THR A 39 19.36 3.98 18.85
C THR A 39 18.23 2.93 19.00
N PHE A 40 17.45 3.06 20.08
CA PHE A 40 16.29 2.21 20.38
C PHE A 40 15.17 2.29 19.33
N SER A 41 14.83 3.49 18.84
CA SER A 41 13.78 3.70 17.83
C SER A 41 14.19 3.10 16.48
N LEU A 42 15.44 3.36 16.07
CA LEU A 42 16.00 2.79 14.84
C LEU A 42 16.03 1.26 14.87
N MET A 43 16.46 0.68 16.01
CA MET A 43 16.47 -0.77 16.20
C MET A 43 15.06 -1.36 16.11
N THR A 44 14.08 -0.72 16.75
CA THR A 44 12.67 -1.13 16.73
C THR A 44 12.11 -1.14 15.30
N GLN A 45 12.33 -0.07 14.55
CA GLN A 45 11.86 0.04 13.17
C GLN A 45 12.54 -0.98 12.24
N ALA A 46 13.83 -1.26 12.46
CA ALA A 46 14.53 -2.30 11.70
C ALA A 46 13.94 -3.70 11.98
N ILE A 47 13.64 -4.03 13.24
CA ILE A 47 12.99 -5.29 13.60
C ILE A 47 11.60 -5.38 12.99
N LEU A 48 10.79 -4.32 13.10
CA LEU A 48 9.46 -4.26 12.50
C LEU A 48 9.51 -4.47 10.97
N GLY A 49 10.44 -3.80 10.30
CA GLY A 49 10.67 -3.94 8.86
C GLY A 49 11.11 -5.36 8.47
N LEU A 50 11.96 -6.00 9.27
CA LEU A 50 12.40 -7.38 9.04
C LEU A 50 11.24 -8.37 9.20
N LEU A 51 10.39 -8.22 10.21
CA LEU A 51 9.21 -9.05 10.42
C LEU A 51 8.21 -8.89 9.27
N CYS A 52 7.96 -7.64 8.87
CA CYS A 52 7.13 -7.32 7.72
C CYS A 52 7.65 -7.96 6.42
N LEU A 53 8.95 -7.85 6.13
CA LEU A 53 9.56 -8.48 4.95
C LEU A 53 9.49 -10.01 5.02
N SER A 54 9.70 -10.57 6.21
CA SER A 54 9.59 -12.01 6.45
C SER A 54 8.17 -12.51 6.17
N SER A 55 7.14 -11.74 6.53
CA SER A 55 5.74 -12.08 6.20
C SER A 55 5.51 -12.22 4.69
N LEU A 56 6.13 -11.36 3.86
CA LEU A 56 6.02 -11.41 2.41
C LEU A 56 6.82 -12.57 1.79
N LEU A 57 7.96 -12.94 2.38
CA LEU A 57 8.72 -14.13 2.01
C LEU A 57 7.94 -15.41 2.31
N ILE A 58 7.33 -15.49 3.49
CA ILE A 58 6.45 -16.59 3.89
C ILE A 58 5.25 -16.67 2.94
N LYS A 59 4.56 -15.55 2.69
CA LYS A 59 3.47 -15.48 1.71
C LYS A 59 3.89 -16.00 0.33
N ARG A 60 5.08 -15.64 -0.12
CA ARG A 60 5.62 -16.14 -1.39
C ARG A 60 5.85 -17.66 -1.37
N SER A 61 6.26 -18.24 -0.24
CA SER A 61 6.44 -19.70 -0.12
C SER A 61 5.13 -20.48 -0.23
N TYR A 62 4.02 -19.87 0.19
CA TYR A 62 2.66 -20.39 0.05
C TYR A 62 2.05 -20.14 -1.34
N GLU A 63 2.75 -19.49 -2.27
CA GLU A 63 2.32 -19.42 -3.67
C GLU A 63 2.47 -20.80 -4.30
N TYR A 64 1.34 -21.48 -4.51
CA TYR A 64 1.27 -22.80 -5.11
C TYR A 64 0.07 -22.87 -6.07
N PRO A 65 0.17 -23.59 -7.19
CA PRO A 65 1.34 -24.31 -7.73
C PRO A 65 2.40 -23.41 -8.38
N VAL A 66 2.00 -22.31 -9.01
CA VAL A 66 2.94 -21.40 -9.67
C VAL A 66 3.42 -20.34 -8.71
N ARG A 67 4.75 -20.29 -8.52
CA ARG A 67 5.43 -19.28 -7.71
C ARG A 67 5.88 -18.11 -8.58
N ARG A 68 5.74 -16.89 -8.06
CA ARG A 68 6.29 -15.69 -8.70
C ARG A 68 7.81 -15.75 -8.76
N THR A 69 8.35 -15.38 -9.92
CA THR A 69 9.80 -15.28 -10.14
C THR A 69 10.42 -14.24 -9.22
N TRP A 70 11.68 -14.43 -8.84
CA TRP A 70 12.40 -13.50 -7.96
C TRP A 70 12.43 -12.05 -8.48
N PRO A 71 12.68 -11.77 -9.77
CA PRO A 71 12.70 -10.39 -10.27
C PRO A 71 11.36 -9.67 -10.11
N VAL A 72 10.25 -10.36 -10.43
CA VAL A 72 8.89 -9.80 -10.32
C VAL A 72 8.54 -9.56 -8.85
N TRP A 73 8.88 -10.51 -7.97
CA TRP A 73 8.66 -10.34 -6.53
C TRP A 73 9.44 -9.15 -5.96
N ILE A 74 10.72 -8.99 -6.33
CA ILE A 74 11.51 -7.82 -5.89
C ILE A 74 10.88 -6.51 -6.36
N PHE A 75 10.34 -6.45 -7.58
CA PHE A 75 9.65 -5.26 -8.07
C PHE A 75 8.37 -4.97 -7.27
N ASP A 76 7.56 -5.97 -6.97
CA ASP A 76 6.34 -5.78 -6.16
C ASP A 76 6.65 -5.37 -4.72
N VAL A 77 7.68 -5.95 -4.10
CA VAL A 77 8.15 -5.56 -2.76
C VAL A 77 8.75 -4.16 -2.77
N SER A 78 9.54 -3.82 -3.80
CA SER A 78 10.13 -2.48 -3.93
C SER A 78 9.06 -1.40 -4.10
N LYS A 79 7.94 -1.69 -4.81
CA LYS A 79 6.78 -0.78 -4.87
C LYS A 79 6.24 -0.48 -3.47
N GLN A 80 6.07 -1.51 -2.64
CA GLN A 80 5.57 -1.35 -1.28
C GLN A 80 6.55 -0.58 -0.40
N LEU A 81 7.86 -0.86 -0.51
CA LEU A 81 8.90 -0.15 0.24
C LEU A 81 8.94 1.35 -0.12
N ILE A 82 8.91 1.68 -1.42
CA ILE A 82 8.88 3.08 -1.88
C ILE A 82 7.58 3.76 -1.45
N GLY A 83 6.46 3.04 -1.48
CA GLY A 83 5.18 3.53 -0.97
C GLY A 83 5.20 3.86 0.52
N ALA A 84 5.76 2.96 1.34
CA ALA A 84 5.90 3.17 2.79
C ALA A 84 6.79 4.37 3.10
N LEU A 85 7.91 4.52 2.39
CA LEU A 85 8.78 5.69 2.49
C LEU A 85 8.03 6.98 2.11
N GLY A 86 7.25 6.94 1.04
CA GLY A 86 6.41 8.06 0.60
C GLY A 86 5.39 8.50 1.63
N VAL A 87 4.65 7.55 2.21
CA VAL A 87 3.67 7.83 3.27
C VAL A 87 4.35 8.39 4.52
N HIS A 88 5.54 7.89 4.87
CA HIS A 88 6.32 8.44 5.99
C HIS A 88 6.70 9.91 5.76
N ILE A 89 7.27 10.22 4.59
CA ILE A 89 7.61 11.61 4.21
C ILE A 89 6.36 12.49 4.25
N PHE A 90 5.24 11.98 3.76
CA PHE A 90 3.98 12.71 3.75
C PHE A 90 3.45 12.99 5.17
N ASN A 91 3.54 12.02 6.09
CA ASN A 91 3.17 12.23 7.50
C ASN A 91 4.02 13.32 8.16
N VAL A 92 5.32 13.36 7.86
CA VAL A 92 6.22 14.43 8.35
C VAL A 92 5.85 15.79 7.77
N ILE A 93 5.51 15.85 6.47
CA ILE A 93 5.05 17.10 5.85
C ILE A 93 3.76 17.58 6.52
N LEU A 94 2.79 16.68 6.75
CA LEU A 94 1.54 17.02 7.43
C LEU A 94 1.75 17.52 8.85
N SER A 95 2.65 16.92 9.63
CA SER A 95 2.94 17.39 10.99
C SER A 95 3.58 18.79 10.99
N MET A 96 4.48 19.07 10.04
CA MET A 96 5.05 20.41 9.86
C MET A 96 3.98 21.43 9.47
N VAL A 97 3.07 21.08 8.56
CA VAL A 97 1.98 21.97 8.13
C VAL A 97 0.98 22.22 9.26
N LYS A 98 0.61 21.21 10.06
CA LYS A 98 -0.27 21.37 11.22
C LYS A 98 0.33 22.26 12.32
N THR A 99 1.65 22.21 12.51
CA THR A 99 2.34 23.01 13.54
C THR A 99 2.52 24.49 13.12
N ALA A 100 2.51 24.78 11.80
CA ALA A 100 2.70 26.12 11.28
C ALA A 100 1.64 27.17 11.70
N PRO A 101 0.31 26.92 11.64
CA PRO A 101 -0.70 27.89 12.05
C PRO A 101 -0.72 28.14 13.56
N ASP A 102 -0.42 27.14 14.38
CA ASP A 102 -0.40 27.25 15.84
C ASP A 102 0.72 28.19 16.31
N LEU A 103 1.86 28.19 15.61
CA LEU A 103 2.97 29.12 15.83
C LEU A 103 2.61 30.56 15.45
N VAL A 104 1.70 30.75 14.49
CA VAL A 104 1.21 32.08 14.08
C VAL A 104 0.14 32.59 15.06
N LEU A 105 -0.77 31.72 15.53
CA LEU A 105 -1.85 32.08 16.45
C LEU A 105 -1.33 32.33 17.88
N LYS A 106 -0.40 31.50 18.37
CA LYS A 106 0.26 31.67 19.68
C LYS A 106 1.12 32.94 19.77
N LYS A 107 1.49 33.53 18.64
CA LYS A 107 2.22 34.80 18.56
C LYS A 107 1.32 36.04 18.61
N ILE A 108 -0.01 35.86 18.46
CA ILE A 108 -1.00 36.95 18.39
C ILE A 108 -1.98 36.91 19.60
N GLY A 109 -2.19 35.74 20.23
CA GLY A 109 -3.07 35.58 21.38
C GLY A 109 -2.38 35.89 22.72
N ASN A 110 -2.88 36.89 23.43
CA ASN A 110 -2.56 37.13 24.84
C ASN A 110 -3.23 36.00 25.65
N ASN A 111 -2.43 35.23 26.41
CA ASN A 111 -2.89 34.15 27.27
C ASN A 111 -4.01 34.62 28.20
N ASN A 112 -5.20 34.04 28.09
CA ASN A 112 -6.21 33.87 29.14
C ASN A 112 -7.38 33.10 28.50
N ASP A 113 -7.50 31.80 28.81
CA ASP A 113 -8.76 31.08 29.02
C ASP A 113 -8.46 29.59 29.21
N ASP A 114 -8.18 29.26 30.48
CA ASP A 114 -8.87 28.27 31.30
C ASP A 114 -9.66 27.12 30.64
N ASN A 115 -9.24 25.91 31.02
CA ASN A 115 -10.07 24.73 31.33
C ASN A 115 -10.90 24.12 30.20
N ASP A 116 -10.23 23.37 29.33
CA ASP A 116 -10.69 22.04 28.91
C ASP A 116 -9.43 21.20 28.75
N ASP A 117 -8.99 20.57 29.84
CA ASP A 117 -7.86 19.64 29.87
C ASP A 117 -8.33 18.31 29.26
N ASP A 118 -8.71 18.36 27.98
CA ASP A 118 -8.89 17.18 27.13
C ASP A 118 -7.46 16.79 26.69
N THR A 119 -6.62 16.42 27.66
CA THR A 119 -5.27 15.89 27.41
C THR A 119 -5.44 14.56 26.70
N GLN A 120 -5.55 14.60 25.37
CA GLN A 120 -5.65 13.41 24.55
C GLN A 120 -4.36 12.60 24.70
N ASP A 121 -4.49 11.34 25.13
CA ASP A 121 -3.34 10.48 25.34
C ASP A 121 -2.59 10.24 24.00
N PRO A 122 -1.26 10.46 23.95
CA PRO A 122 -0.49 10.25 22.73
C PRO A 122 -0.57 8.81 22.19
N CYS A 123 -0.76 7.83 23.08
CA CYS A 123 -0.97 6.42 22.76
C CYS A 123 -2.26 6.22 21.95
N ASP A 124 -3.37 6.84 22.39
CA ASP A 124 -4.67 6.77 21.72
C ASP A 124 -4.60 7.34 20.31
N TRP A 125 -3.98 8.51 20.16
CA TRP A 125 -3.86 9.16 18.86
C TRP A 125 -2.98 8.35 17.91
N TYR A 126 -1.86 7.81 18.39
CA TYR A 126 -0.99 6.93 17.61
C TYR A 126 -1.73 5.64 17.20
N PHE A 127 -2.39 4.98 18.16
CA PHE A 127 -3.14 3.74 17.95
C PHE A 127 -4.27 3.94 16.92
N LEU A 128 -5.04 5.02 17.05
CA LEU A 128 -6.10 5.37 16.11
C LEU A 128 -5.55 5.52 14.69
N ASN A 129 -4.46 6.27 14.51
CA ASN A 129 -3.88 6.50 13.19
C ASN A 129 -3.39 5.20 12.54
N ILE A 130 -2.70 4.34 13.30
CA ILE A 130 -2.22 3.08 12.74
C ILE A 130 -3.36 2.11 12.42
N VAL A 131 -4.35 1.97 13.32
CA VAL A 131 -5.50 1.09 13.08
C VAL A 131 -6.27 1.57 11.86
N LEU A 132 -6.52 2.88 11.74
CA LEU A 132 -7.25 3.48 10.64
C LEU A 132 -6.50 3.35 9.31
N ASP A 133 -5.19 3.57 9.28
CA ASP A 133 -4.34 3.37 8.11
C ASP A 133 -4.33 1.90 7.66
N CYS A 134 -4.18 0.95 8.59
CA CYS A 134 -4.07 -0.47 8.28
C CYS A 134 -5.42 -1.16 7.98
N THR A 135 -6.54 -0.59 8.41
CA THR A 135 -7.88 -1.16 8.21
C THR A 135 -8.64 -0.45 7.08
N ILE A 136 -9.27 0.68 7.41
CA ILE A 136 -10.05 1.52 6.50
C ILE A 136 -9.15 2.03 5.37
N GLY A 137 -7.91 2.39 5.68
CA GLY A 137 -6.95 2.88 4.71
C GLY A 137 -6.63 1.88 3.61
N VAL A 138 -6.43 0.61 3.93
CA VAL A 138 -6.20 -0.43 2.92
C VAL A 138 -7.44 -0.64 2.04
N TYR A 139 -8.63 -0.57 2.62
CA TYR A 139 -9.88 -0.67 1.87
C TYR A 139 -10.07 0.52 0.91
N ILE A 140 -9.87 1.75 1.39
CA ILE A 140 -9.94 2.95 0.55
C ILE A 140 -8.84 2.92 -0.52
N LEU A 141 -7.62 2.50 -0.18
CA LEU A 141 -6.53 2.30 -1.14
C LEU A 141 -6.93 1.34 -2.26
N TYR A 142 -7.59 0.23 -1.96
CA TYR A 142 -8.07 -0.68 -2.99
C TYR A 142 -9.06 0.00 -3.95
N LEU A 143 -10.02 0.76 -3.43
CA LEU A 143 -11.00 1.49 -4.25
C LEU A 143 -10.35 2.58 -5.11
N VAL A 144 -9.50 3.41 -4.49
CA VAL A 144 -8.76 4.48 -5.16
C VAL A 144 -7.84 3.90 -6.23
N PHE A 145 -7.09 2.84 -5.91
CA PHE A 145 -6.21 2.18 -6.87
C PHE A 145 -6.98 1.69 -8.09
N LYS A 146 -8.15 1.06 -7.90
CA LYS A 146 -9.01 0.63 -9.00
C LYS A 146 -9.53 1.82 -9.83
N ALA A 147 -9.93 2.90 -9.17
CA ALA A 147 -10.39 4.12 -9.83
C ALA A 147 -9.27 4.79 -10.66
N VAL A 148 -8.10 4.98 -10.07
CA VAL A 148 -6.93 5.59 -10.74
C VAL A 148 -6.50 4.71 -11.92
N ASN A 149 -6.42 3.39 -11.77
CA ASN A 149 -6.11 2.50 -12.88
C ASN A 149 -7.11 2.64 -14.03
N ARG A 150 -8.42 2.70 -13.71
CA ARG A 150 -9.47 2.91 -14.72
C ARG A 150 -9.30 4.25 -15.43
N VAL A 151 -9.04 5.33 -14.68
CA VAL A 151 -8.80 6.66 -15.25
C VAL A 151 -7.56 6.68 -16.14
N CYS A 152 -6.45 6.06 -15.72
CA CYS A 152 -5.23 5.96 -16.51
C CYS A 152 -5.42 5.17 -17.82
N LYS A 153 -6.24 4.10 -17.81
CA LYS A 153 -6.54 3.33 -19.03
C LYS A 153 -7.47 4.08 -19.97
N GLN A 154 -8.54 4.68 -19.45
CA GLN A 154 -9.61 5.28 -20.27
C GLN A 154 -9.25 6.68 -20.78
N TYR A 155 -8.63 7.53 -19.95
CA TYR A 155 -8.37 8.93 -20.31
C TYR A 155 -6.95 9.15 -20.86
N PHE A 156 -5.95 8.48 -20.30
CA PHE A 156 -4.54 8.68 -20.69
C PHE A 156 -4.02 7.60 -21.66
N HIS A 157 -4.84 6.59 -21.98
CA HIS A 157 -4.48 5.45 -22.83
C HIS A 157 -3.11 4.84 -22.47
N LEU A 158 -2.78 4.80 -21.18
CA LEU A 158 -1.50 4.28 -20.72
C LEU A 158 -1.48 2.76 -20.87
N THR A 159 -0.61 2.28 -21.74
CA THR A 159 -0.32 0.84 -21.90
C THR A 159 0.70 0.38 -20.86
N GLN A 160 0.64 -0.91 -20.50
CA GLN A 160 1.54 -1.60 -19.56
C GLN A 160 1.39 -1.19 -18.08
N ILE A 161 0.16 -0.87 -17.65
CA ILE A 161 -0.14 -0.56 -16.24
C ILE A 161 -0.78 -1.74 -15.48
N GLU A 162 -0.91 -2.91 -16.12
CA GLU A 162 -1.44 -4.10 -15.46
C GLU A 162 -0.56 -4.50 -14.28
N SER A 163 -1.13 -4.47 -13.09
CA SER A 163 -0.36 -4.64 -11.87
C SER A 163 0.29 -6.02 -11.80
N GLY A 164 1.60 -6.04 -11.56
CA GLY A 164 2.39 -7.28 -11.48
C GLY A 164 2.79 -7.87 -12.84
N GLU A 165 2.47 -7.19 -13.95
CA GLU A 165 2.91 -7.55 -15.30
C GLU A 165 3.98 -6.56 -15.79
N TYR A 166 5.24 -7.01 -15.83
CA TYR A 166 6.38 -6.15 -16.17
C TYR A 166 6.92 -6.38 -17.59
N GLY A 167 6.14 -7.00 -18.45
CA GLY A 167 6.48 -7.26 -19.84
C GLY A 167 6.62 -8.75 -20.16
N PRO A 168 6.83 -9.10 -21.44
CA PRO A 168 6.58 -10.44 -21.96
C PRO A 168 7.42 -11.55 -21.34
N ASN A 169 8.58 -11.22 -20.76
CA ASN A 169 9.48 -12.17 -20.15
C ASN A 169 9.58 -11.95 -18.63
N PRO A 170 9.05 -12.87 -17.81
CA PRO A 170 9.12 -12.80 -16.34
C PRO A 170 10.55 -12.80 -15.75
N HIS A 171 11.55 -13.22 -16.52
CA HIS A 171 12.95 -13.24 -16.10
C HIS A 171 13.70 -11.94 -16.40
N LYS A 172 13.13 -11.07 -17.25
CA LYS A 172 13.68 -9.76 -17.61
C LYS A 172 12.58 -8.69 -17.55
N PRO A 173 12.13 -8.31 -16.34
CA PRO A 173 11.07 -7.32 -16.19
C PRO A 173 11.53 -5.94 -16.69
N SER A 174 10.64 -5.24 -17.39
CA SER A 174 10.86 -3.90 -17.93
C SER A 174 10.77 -2.85 -16.82
N THR A 175 11.84 -2.08 -16.64
CA THR A 175 11.90 -0.96 -15.69
C THR A 175 10.90 0.14 -16.06
N LYS A 176 10.59 0.33 -17.34
CA LYS A 176 9.60 1.32 -17.80
C LYS A 176 8.19 0.98 -17.33
N ALA A 177 7.80 -0.30 -17.39
CA ALA A 177 6.50 -0.77 -16.90
C ALA A 177 6.44 -0.64 -15.37
N PHE A 178 7.54 -0.96 -14.68
CA PHE A 178 7.66 -0.79 -13.24
C PHE A 178 7.44 0.66 -12.80
N VAL A 179 8.12 1.63 -13.42
CA VAL A 179 7.98 3.06 -13.04
C VAL A 179 6.55 3.56 -13.26
N LYS A 180 5.88 3.16 -14.35
CA LYS A 180 4.47 3.50 -14.59
C LYS A 180 3.56 2.94 -13.49
N GLN A 181 3.69 1.65 -13.16
CA GLN A 181 2.90 1.02 -12.11
C GLN A 181 3.20 1.62 -10.73
N LEU A 182 4.47 1.92 -10.45
CA LEU A 182 4.89 2.60 -9.23
C LEU A 182 4.23 3.97 -9.12
N ALA A 183 4.21 4.76 -10.20
CA ALA A 183 3.57 6.08 -10.21
C ALA A 183 2.06 6.00 -9.94
N VAL A 184 1.36 5.05 -10.57
CA VAL A 184 -0.08 4.81 -10.33
C VAL A 184 -0.33 4.40 -8.88
N TYR A 185 0.47 3.46 -8.37
CA TYR A 185 0.37 3.00 -6.98
C TYR A 185 0.65 4.12 -5.98
N PHE A 186 1.74 4.88 -6.18
CA PHE A 186 2.13 5.99 -5.33
C PHE A 186 1.10 7.12 -5.32
N THR A 187 0.55 7.48 -6.49
CA THR A 187 -0.53 8.46 -6.59
C THR A 187 -1.77 7.99 -5.82
N SER A 188 -2.10 6.70 -5.93
CA SER A 188 -3.22 6.10 -5.20
C SER A 188 -3.00 6.17 -3.68
N LEU A 189 -1.78 5.90 -3.21
CA LEU A 189 -1.41 6.05 -1.79
C LEU A 189 -1.56 7.49 -1.30
N MET A 190 -1.10 8.48 -2.06
CA MET A 190 -1.22 9.88 -1.67
C MET A 190 -2.69 10.31 -1.55
N ILE A 191 -3.52 9.96 -2.55
CA ILE A 191 -4.97 10.24 -2.51
C ILE A 191 -5.62 9.59 -1.29
N THR A 192 -5.35 8.30 -1.04
CA THR A 192 -5.86 7.61 0.16
C THR A 192 -5.43 8.32 1.43
N LYS A 193 -4.17 8.76 1.52
CA LYS A 193 -3.66 9.41 2.73
C LYS A 193 -4.34 10.75 2.99
N PHE A 194 -4.58 11.54 1.95
CA PHE A 194 -5.39 12.76 2.06
C PHE A 194 -6.82 12.48 2.52
N LEU A 195 -7.47 11.43 1.98
CA LEU A 195 -8.83 11.06 2.39
C LEU A 195 -8.90 10.61 3.86
N LEU A 196 -7.95 9.80 4.31
CA LEU A 196 -7.89 9.36 5.71
C LEU A 196 -7.60 10.51 6.66
N TYR A 197 -6.65 11.38 6.30
CA TYR A 197 -6.36 12.59 7.07
C TYR A 197 -7.61 13.47 7.21
N GLY A 198 -8.32 13.72 6.12
CA GLY A 198 -9.58 14.47 6.16
C GLY A 198 -10.65 13.79 7.01
N LEU A 199 -10.71 12.46 7.00
CA LEU A 199 -11.64 11.68 7.83
C LEU A 199 -11.31 11.82 9.32
N VAL A 200 -10.03 11.69 9.69
CA VAL A 200 -9.59 11.86 11.08
C VAL A 200 -9.88 13.28 11.56
N GLU A 201 -9.55 14.29 10.76
CA GLU A 201 -9.81 15.70 11.11
C GLU A 201 -11.31 16.01 11.27
N CYS A 202 -12.18 15.44 10.43
CA CYS A 202 -13.62 15.68 10.52
C CYS A 202 -14.28 14.98 11.73
N PHE A 203 -13.74 13.85 12.17
CA PHE A 203 -14.37 12.96 13.15
C PHE A 203 -13.49 12.66 14.36
N GLU A 204 -12.51 13.53 14.64
CA GLU A 204 -11.47 13.31 15.65
C GLU A 204 -12.07 12.94 17.01
N LYS A 205 -13.01 13.76 17.50
CA LYS A 205 -13.64 13.57 18.81
C LYS A 205 -14.36 12.23 18.92
N GLN A 206 -15.09 11.83 17.88
CA GLN A 206 -15.83 10.56 17.87
C GLN A 206 -14.89 9.36 17.78
N LEU A 207 -13.84 9.45 16.95
CA LEU A 207 -12.89 8.36 16.76
C LEU A 207 -12.00 8.14 17.99
N LEU A 208 -11.58 9.23 18.66
CA LEU A 208 -10.82 9.14 19.91
C LEU A 208 -11.68 8.56 21.04
N TRP A 209 -12.94 8.99 21.16
CA TRP A 209 -13.87 8.41 22.12
C TRP A 209 -14.02 6.90 21.92
N ILE A 210 -14.22 6.44 20.68
CA ILE A 210 -14.27 5.01 20.33
C ILE A 210 -12.94 4.32 20.70
N THR A 211 -11.81 4.97 20.45
CA THR A 211 -10.50 4.38 20.69
C THR A 211 -10.28 4.10 22.17
N SER A 212 -10.42 5.13 23.02
CA SER A 212 -10.22 5.01 24.46
C SER A 212 -11.25 4.09 25.13
N HIS A 213 -12.54 4.26 24.82
CA HIS A 213 -13.62 3.58 25.56
C HIS A 213 -14.00 2.20 25.01
N ILE A 214 -13.60 1.85 23.78
CA ILE A 214 -13.97 0.58 23.14
C ILE A 214 -12.73 -0.21 22.74
N LEU A 215 -11.76 0.40 22.07
CA LEU A 215 -10.61 -0.34 21.53
C LEU A 215 -9.52 -0.58 22.57
N LEU A 216 -9.32 0.35 23.52
CA LEU A 216 -8.27 0.26 24.54
C LEU A 216 -8.80 -0.08 25.93
N VAL A 217 -10.12 -0.06 26.15
CA VAL A 217 -10.73 -0.36 27.47
C VAL A 217 -10.30 -1.69 28.10
N TRP A 218 -10.05 -2.71 27.28
CA TRP A 218 -9.54 -4.02 27.72
C TRP A 218 -8.09 -3.99 28.23
N LEU A 219 -7.36 -2.92 27.95
CA LEU A 219 -5.96 -2.73 28.28
C LEU A 219 -5.80 -1.92 29.57
N ASN A 220 -6.81 -1.11 29.94
CA ASN A 220 -6.87 -0.31 31.17
C ASN A 220 -6.83 -1.15 32.47
N GLU A 221 -7.08 -2.46 32.39
CA GLU A 221 -6.94 -3.37 33.53
C GLU A 221 -5.47 -3.68 33.87
N TYR A 222 -4.54 -3.36 32.97
CA TYR A 222 -3.10 -3.62 33.10
C TYR A 222 -2.29 -2.33 33.36
N PRO A 223 -1.03 -2.43 33.81
CA PRO A 223 -0.17 -1.26 33.99
C PRO A 223 0.13 -0.53 32.69
N ASP A 224 0.31 0.79 32.74
CA ASP A 224 0.58 1.67 31.58
C ASP A 224 1.77 1.20 30.72
N GLU A 225 2.79 0.62 31.35
CA GLU A 225 3.97 0.05 30.67
C GLU A 225 3.58 -1.06 29.68
N PHE A 226 2.60 -1.89 30.06
CA PHE A 226 2.09 -2.96 29.23
C PHE A 226 1.26 -2.41 28.06
N GLU A 227 0.43 -1.39 28.32
CA GLU A 227 -0.33 -0.71 27.28
C GLU A 227 0.59 -0.16 26.19
N ILE A 228 1.60 0.63 26.58
CA ILE A 228 2.57 1.23 25.66
C ILE A 228 3.27 0.15 24.84
N PHE A 229 3.67 -0.97 25.46
CA PHE A 229 4.31 -2.08 24.75
C PHE A 229 3.38 -2.71 23.70
N ILE A 230 2.11 -2.94 24.03
CA ILE A 230 1.14 -3.52 23.08
C ILE A 230 0.84 -2.55 21.93
N VAL A 231 0.55 -1.29 22.25
CA VAL A 231 0.15 -0.24 21.29
C VAL A 231 1.29 0.14 20.35
N MET A 232 2.53 0.22 20.84
CA MET A 232 3.68 0.64 20.03
C MET A 232 4.41 -0.50 19.33
N PHE A 233 4.28 -1.75 19.79
CA PHE A 233 5.01 -2.89 19.20
C PHE A 233 4.08 -3.97 18.64
N ILE A 234 3.26 -4.61 19.47
CA ILE A 234 2.51 -5.79 19.06
C ILE A 234 1.46 -5.45 18.00
N VAL A 235 0.63 -4.44 18.24
CA VAL A 235 -0.41 -4.02 17.31
C VAL A 235 0.20 -3.55 15.98
N PRO A 236 1.24 -2.69 15.96
CA PRO A 236 1.90 -2.29 14.73
C PRO A 236 2.53 -3.44 13.95
N ILE A 237 3.13 -4.43 14.60
CA ILE A 237 3.68 -5.61 13.91
C ILE A 237 2.57 -6.34 13.16
N ILE A 238 1.48 -6.67 13.85
CA ILE A 238 0.38 -7.45 13.27
C ILE A 238 -0.31 -6.66 12.15
N MET A 239 -0.64 -5.40 12.41
CA MET A 239 -1.38 -4.55 11.47
C MET A 239 -0.56 -4.22 10.22
N ASN A 240 0.73 -3.89 10.35
CA ASN A 240 1.58 -3.63 9.17
C ASN A 240 1.83 -4.91 8.36
N CYS A 241 2.01 -6.07 9.00
CA CYS A 241 2.10 -7.35 8.28
C CYS A 241 0.82 -7.64 7.50
N LEU A 242 -0.34 -7.48 8.14
CA LEU A 242 -1.64 -7.63 7.49
C LEU A 242 -1.79 -6.66 6.31
N GLN A 243 -1.46 -5.39 6.51
CA GLN A 243 -1.51 -4.36 5.48
C GLN A 243 -0.65 -4.75 4.26
N LEU A 244 0.61 -5.17 4.46
CA LEU A 244 1.48 -5.57 3.35
C LEU A 244 0.97 -6.83 2.63
N ILE A 245 0.41 -7.79 3.37
CA ILE A 245 -0.20 -8.98 2.78
C ILE A 245 -1.41 -8.60 1.92
N LEU A 246 -2.29 -7.72 2.42
CA LEU A 246 -3.47 -7.25 1.70
C LEU A 246 -3.08 -6.42 0.47
N ILE A 247 -2.10 -5.53 0.60
CA ILE A 247 -1.59 -4.73 -0.52
C ILE A 247 -0.96 -5.63 -1.58
N ASP A 248 -0.09 -6.58 -1.20
CA ASP A 248 0.49 -7.52 -2.16
C ASP A 248 -0.59 -8.37 -2.85
N ASN A 249 -1.74 -8.62 -2.24
CA ASN A 249 -2.81 -9.40 -2.88
C ASN A 249 -3.40 -8.70 -4.12
N PHE A 250 -3.59 -7.38 -4.09
CA PHE A 250 -4.14 -6.66 -5.25
C PHE A 250 -3.06 -6.08 -6.16
N ILE A 251 -1.84 -5.82 -5.67
CA ILE A 251 -0.72 -5.40 -6.53
C ILE A 251 -0.17 -6.56 -7.36
N ARG A 252 -0.24 -7.79 -6.84
CA ARG A 252 0.17 -8.98 -7.60
C ARG A 252 -0.71 -9.16 -8.84
N ASN A 253 -0.11 -9.75 -9.87
CA ASN A 253 -0.81 -10.17 -11.07
C ASN A 253 -1.97 -11.13 -10.73
N GLN A 254 -3.21 -10.66 -10.97
CA GLN A 254 -4.44 -11.40 -10.67
C GLN A 254 -4.60 -12.65 -11.55
N LEU A 255 -4.01 -12.66 -12.75
CA LEU A 255 -4.04 -13.81 -13.65
C LEU A 255 -3.41 -15.03 -12.97
N TRP A 256 -2.21 -14.88 -12.40
CA TRP A 256 -1.50 -15.99 -11.74
C TRP A 256 -2.24 -16.50 -10.49
N ILE A 257 -2.95 -15.63 -9.77
CA ILE A 257 -3.81 -16.05 -8.66
C ILE A 257 -4.94 -16.95 -9.16
N ASN A 258 -5.59 -16.54 -10.26
CA ASN A 258 -6.70 -17.29 -10.84
C ASN A 258 -6.22 -18.59 -11.50
N VAL A 259 -5.05 -18.61 -12.13
CA VAL A 259 -4.40 -19.82 -12.66
C VAL A 259 -4.16 -20.81 -11.52
N ASN A 260 -3.54 -20.37 -10.42
CA ASN A 260 -3.26 -21.27 -9.29
C ASN A 260 -4.55 -21.87 -8.71
N LYS A 261 -5.60 -21.07 -8.54
CA LYS A 261 -6.91 -21.55 -8.09
C LYS A 261 -7.51 -22.58 -9.04
N ARG A 262 -7.45 -22.33 -10.36
CA ARG A 262 -7.96 -23.25 -11.37
C ARG A 262 -7.19 -24.57 -11.37
N VAL A 263 -5.86 -24.52 -11.39
CA VAL A 263 -5.03 -25.72 -11.47
C VAL A 263 -5.29 -26.65 -10.27
N ILE A 264 -5.43 -26.10 -9.06
CA ILE A 264 -5.74 -26.91 -7.87
C ILE A 264 -7.09 -27.63 -7.98
N VAL A 265 -8.09 -26.99 -8.59
CA VAL A 265 -9.44 -27.56 -8.74
C VAL A 265 -9.51 -28.56 -9.88
N GLU A 266 -8.85 -28.25 -11.00
CA GLU A 266 -8.94 -29.02 -12.24
C GLU A 266 -7.99 -30.24 -12.24
N PHE A 267 -6.85 -30.13 -11.56
CA PHE A 267 -5.82 -31.16 -11.49
C PHE A 267 -5.50 -31.52 -10.03
N PRO A 268 -6.33 -32.37 -9.37
CA PRO A 268 -6.11 -32.72 -7.96
C PRO A 268 -4.80 -33.48 -7.70
N ASN A 269 -4.28 -34.19 -8.70
CA ASN A 269 -3.00 -34.92 -8.63
C ASN A 269 -1.83 -34.15 -9.28
N PHE A 270 -1.95 -32.82 -9.44
CA PHE A 270 -0.95 -31.98 -10.11
C PHE A 270 0.48 -32.19 -9.59
N GLY A 271 0.65 -32.48 -8.30
CA GLY A 271 1.96 -32.67 -7.67
C GLY A 271 2.70 -33.94 -8.09
N ASP A 272 1.98 -34.97 -8.56
CA ASP A 272 2.54 -36.28 -8.93
C ASP A 272 2.95 -36.35 -10.41
N GLU A 273 2.53 -35.37 -11.20
CA GLU A 273 2.79 -35.28 -12.64
C GLU A 273 4.22 -34.85 -12.96
N THR A 274 4.67 -35.16 -14.19
CA THR A 274 5.98 -34.70 -14.65
C THR A 274 6.00 -33.18 -14.86
N ALA A 275 7.17 -32.55 -14.69
CA ALA A 275 7.33 -31.10 -14.89
C ALA A 275 6.85 -30.61 -16.28
N SER A 276 6.96 -31.45 -17.32
CA SER A 276 6.49 -31.11 -18.67
C SER A 276 4.96 -31.09 -18.78
N VAL A 277 4.26 -31.93 -18.02
CA VAL A 277 2.79 -31.99 -17.97
C VAL A 277 2.26 -30.83 -17.15
N GLN A 278 2.83 -30.63 -15.96
CA GLN A 278 2.52 -29.48 -15.10
C GLN A 278 2.60 -28.14 -15.85
N GLN A 279 3.67 -27.94 -16.63
CA GLN A 279 3.84 -26.72 -17.42
C GLN A 279 2.75 -26.56 -18.49
N ARG A 280 2.37 -27.64 -19.18
CA ARG A 280 1.31 -27.61 -20.20
C ARG A 280 -0.05 -27.27 -19.58
N GLU A 281 -0.39 -27.88 -18.45
CA GLU A 281 -1.64 -27.63 -17.72
C GLU A 281 -1.72 -26.18 -17.23
N ILE A 282 -0.63 -25.66 -16.69
CA ILE A 282 -0.51 -24.24 -16.31
C ILE A 282 -0.72 -23.33 -17.52
N ASP A 283 -0.05 -23.62 -18.63
CA ASP A 283 -0.13 -22.79 -19.85
C ASP A 283 -1.54 -22.83 -20.47
N GLN A 284 -2.21 -23.99 -20.44
CA GLN A 284 -3.60 -24.12 -20.87
C GLN A 284 -4.53 -23.28 -19.98
N ALA A 285 -4.47 -23.46 -18.66
CA ALA A 285 -5.31 -22.73 -17.72
C ALA A 285 -5.12 -21.21 -17.85
N ARG A 286 -3.88 -20.77 -18.12
CA ARG A 286 -3.53 -19.37 -18.37
C ARG A 286 -4.16 -18.84 -19.66
N GLN A 287 -4.02 -19.54 -20.78
CA GLN A 287 -4.55 -19.09 -22.09
C GLN A 287 -6.07 -18.96 -22.07
N GLU A 288 -6.77 -19.88 -21.42
CA GLU A 288 -8.22 -19.83 -21.26
C GLU A 288 -8.66 -18.61 -20.41
N LEU A 289 -7.93 -18.29 -19.34
CA LEU A 289 -8.22 -17.10 -18.53
C LEU A 289 -7.91 -15.79 -19.28
N GLU A 290 -6.80 -15.74 -20.03
CA GLU A 290 -6.44 -14.56 -20.82
C GLU A 290 -7.44 -14.28 -21.95
N SER A 291 -7.91 -15.33 -22.64
CA SER A 291 -8.91 -15.22 -23.69
C SER A 291 -10.28 -14.82 -23.13
N GLY A 292 -10.70 -15.41 -22.01
CA GLY A 292 -11.92 -15.03 -21.30
C GLY A 292 -11.91 -13.57 -20.84
N SER A 293 -10.79 -13.09 -20.28
CA SER A 293 -10.66 -11.69 -19.84
C SER A 293 -10.75 -10.71 -21.01
N LYS A 294 -10.06 -10.98 -22.12
CA LYS A 294 -10.11 -10.11 -23.31
C LYS A 294 -11.51 -10.02 -23.91
N PHE A 295 -12.23 -11.13 -23.97
CA PHE A 295 -13.61 -11.15 -24.47
C PHE A 295 -14.53 -10.25 -23.63
N ILE A 296 -14.38 -10.28 -22.30
CA ILE A 296 -15.14 -9.41 -21.39
C ILE A 296 -14.75 -7.95 -21.56
N ASP A 297 -13.46 -7.64 -21.61
CA ASP A 297 -12.98 -6.26 -21.78
C ASP A 297 -13.43 -5.66 -23.13
N ASP A 298 -13.43 -6.44 -24.21
CA ASP A 298 -13.92 -6.02 -25.52
C ASP A 298 -15.43 -5.75 -25.50
N HIS A 299 -16.21 -6.58 -24.81
CA HIS A 299 -17.66 -6.34 -24.65
C HIS A 299 -17.93 -5.06 -23.84
N ILE A 300 -17.24 -4.88 -22.72
CA ILE A 300 -17.40 -3.69 -21.85
C ILE A 300 -16.96 -2.42 -22.59
N ASN A 301 -15.91 -2.46 -23.40
CA ASN A 301 -15.47 -1.30 -24.19
C ASN A 301 -16.42 -0.97 -25.34
N ARG A 302 -17.11 -1.97 -25.92
CA ARG A 302 -18.16 -1.72 -26.92
C ARG A 302 -19.39 -1.06 -26.32
N ASP A 303 -19.79 -1.46 -25.11
CA ASP A 303 -20.96 -0.88 -24.42
C ASP A 303 -20.69 0.53 -23.87
N ASN A 304 -19.42 0.86 -23.57
CA ASN A 304 -18.99 2.18 -23.09
C ASN A 304 -18.50 3.13 -24.19
N ALA A 305 -18.52 2.70 -25.47
CA ALA A 305 -18.28 3.61 -26.58
C ALA A 305 -19.38 4.66 -26.59
N PRO A 306 -19.07 5.97 -26.63
CA PRO A 306 -20.10 6.98 -26.76
C PRO A 306 -20.90 6.67 -28.03
N ILE A 307 -22.23 6.79 -27.95
CA ILE A 307 -23.13 6.68 -29.10
C ILE A 307 -22.75 7.80 -30.08
N GLY A 308 -21.73 7.54 -30.88
CA GLY A 308 -21.32 8.34 -32.00
C GLY A 308 -22.29 8.03 -33.11
N ASN A 309 -23.41 8.75 -33.10
CA ASN A 309 -24.32 9.00 -34.21
C ASN A 309 -24.15 8.02 -35.38
N THR A 310 -24.66 6.79 -35.24
CA THR A 310 -24.68 5.84 -36.35
C THR A 310 -25.67 6.39 -37.35
N GLN A 311 -25.13 7.05 -38.37
CA GLN A 311 -25.84 7.53 -39.53
C GLN A 311 -26.60 6.32 -40.11
N HIS A 312 -27.92 6.40 -40.00
CA HIS A 312 -28.87 5.44 -40.54
C HIS A 312 -28.78 5.52 -42.07
N ASN A 313 -27.84 4.79 -42.67
CA ASN A 313 -27.81 4.64 -44.12
C ASN A 313 -28.91 3.65 -44.52
N ASN A 314 -30.05 4.27 -44.77
CA ASN A 314 -31.20 3.76 -45.49
C ASN A 314 -30.73 3.09 -46.80
N TYR A 315 -30.82 1.76 -46.89
CA TYR A 315 -30.85 1.10 -48.20
C TYR A 315 -32.30 0.86 -48.56
N GLY A 316 -32.77 1.70 -49.48
CA GLY A 316 -34.08 1.61 -50.09
C GLY A 316 -34.23 0.38 -50.99
N SER A 317 -35.46 -0.09 -50.97
CA SER A 317 -36.17 -0.97 -51.91
C SER A 317 -35.77 -0.85 -53.38
N TYR A 318 -35.69 -2.00 -54.08
CA TYR A 318 -36.12 -2.34 -55.46
C TYR A 318 -35.68 -3.81 -55.69
N ASN A 319 -36.42 -4.80 -56.19
CA ASN A 319 -37.73 -4.89 -56.84
C ASN A 319 -38.19 -6.37 -56.79
N GLU A 320 -39.50 -6.57 -56.87
CA GLU A 320 -40.15 -7.84 -57.26
C GLU A 320 -39.70 -8.27 -58.67
N VAL A 321 -39.47 -9.57 -58.85
CA VAL A 321 -40.11 -10.55 -59.78
C VAL A 321 -39.23 -11.79 -59.82
#